data_AF-A0A662P4V5-F1
#
_entry.id   AF-A0A662P4V5-F1
#
_cell.length_a   1.000
_cell.length_b   1.000
_cell.length_c   1.000
_cell.angle_alpha   90.00
_cell.angle_beta   90.00
_cell.angle_gamma   90.00
#
_symmetry.space_group_name_H-M   'P 1'
#
loop_
_entity.id
_entity.type
_entity.pdbx_description
1 polymer ?
#
loop_
_entity_poly.entity_id
_entity_poly.type
_entity_poly.pdbx_seq_one_letter_code
_entity_poly.pdbx_strand_id
1 'polypeptide(L)'
;MIFQEYERVLLIGMGGGGDVVGTLPTYRFLESIKKDVYLGGLTWERLIVDPKPGPRKTEEIINARRISKYAVLANSETRTESGVMFSESLISSKIGKEVILIDVSGGVEGTRESLEDVVCELGFDLVIGIDVGGDVLARGNEPGLRSPLADSLMLAALNSLKGVDTLIGVFGYGSDGELSVRELNERFSEICKKGGYVWSIGLDVEVAEEMEELTKEVPTEASMLPLLVMKGELGLHEMRGGRRVANLTPLSLITFYFRTEVVYQVNGISKLISNTKSLEEANEILLRNGIYTELEYERRVSGFTVEGE
;
A
#
# COMPACT_ATOMS: atom_id res chain seq x y z
N MET A 1 -6.97 -15.82 -19.19
CA MET A 1 -7.16 -14.84 -18.10
C MET A 1 -5.92 -13.97 -18.04
N ILE A 2 -6.03 -12.69 -17.67
CA ILE A 2 -4.94 -11.72 -17.78
C ILE A 2 -3.65 -12.12 -17.05
N PHE A 3 -3.76 -12.85 -15.93
CA PHE A 3 -2.60 -13.32 -15.17
C PHE A 3 -1.92 -14.57 -15.72
N GLN A 4 -2.42 -15.17 -16.81
CA GLN A 4 -1.89 -16.46 -17.28
C GLN A 4 -0.49 -16.35 -17.88
N GLU A 5 -0.12 -15.20 -18.43
CA GLU A 5 1.18 -14.95 -19.08
C GLU A 5 2.33 -14.64 -18.11
N TYR A 6 2.00 -14.29 -16.86
CA TYR A 6 2.98 -13.97 -15.81
C TYR A 6 3.23 -15.19 -14.95
N GLU A 7 4.48 -15.52 -14.64
CA GLU A 7 4.84 -16.67 -13.82
C GLU A 7 5.23 -16.27 -12.40
N ARG A 8 5.93 -15.14 -12.22
CA ARG A 8 6.46 -14.70 -10.93
C ARG A 8 6.04 -13.28 -10.59
N VAL A 9 5.14 -13.16 -9.62
CA VAL A 9 4.43 -11.92 -9.30
C VAL A 9 4.87 -11.37 -7.94
N LEU A 10 5.13 -10.08 -7.87
CA LEU A 10 5.33 -9.34 -6.62
C LEU A 10 4.06 -8.54 -6.28
N LEU A 11 3.47 -8.78 -5.12
CA LEU A 11 2.39 -7.98 -4.56
C LEU A 11 2.92 -7.09 -3.44
N ILE A 12 2.72 -5.77 -3.53
CA ILE A 12 3.21 -4.81 -2.55
C ILE A 12 2.02 -4.07 -1.93
N GLY A 13 1.84 -4.13 -0.61
CA GLY A 13 0.99 -3.17 0.08
C GLY A 13 1.59 -1.76 -0.04
N MET A 14 0.87 -0.84 -0.69
CA MET A 14 1.40 0.47 -1.06
C MET A 14 1.37 1.49 0.07
N GLY A 15 0.41 1.37 0.99
CA GLY A 15 0.32 2.18 2.18
C GLY A 15 1.18 1.65 3.34
N GLY A 16 1.28 2.47 4.40
CA GLY A 16 1.92 2.08 5.66
C GLY A 16 0.97 1.40 6.65
N GLY A 17 1.50 0.52 7.51
CA GLY A 17 0.81 -0.01 8.68
C GLY A 17 -0.38 -0.91 8.39
N GLY A 18 -0.16 -1.93 7.54
CA GLY A 18 -1.02 -3.11 7.42
C GLY A 18 -1.66 -3.35 6.05
N ASP A 19 -1.32 -2.56 5.03
CA ASP A 19 -1.83 -2.74 3.67
C ASP A 19 -1.41 -4.07 3.05
N VAL A 20 -0.30 -4.64 3.52
CA VAL A 20 0.11 -6.00 3.17
C VAL A 20 -0.99 -7.04 3.50
N VAL A 21 -1.87 -6.81 4.48
CA VAL A 21 -3.05 -7.67 4.74
C VAL A 21 -4.04 -7.62 3.56
N GLY A 22 -4.21 -6.45 2.94
CA GLY A 22 -5.08 -6.25 1.78
C GLY A 22 -4.58 -6.95 0.51
N THR A 23 -3.33 -7.44 0.51
CA THR A 23 -2.80 -8.24 -0.61
C THR A 23 -3.36 -9.68 -0.62
N LEU A 24 -3.85 -10.20 0.52
CA LEU A 24 -4.24 -11.60 0.68
C LEU A 24 -5.28 -12.11 -0.35
N PRO A 25 -6.34 -11.36 -0.70
CA PRO A 25 -7.27 -11.77 -1.76
C PRO A 25 -6.58 -12.02 -3.09
N THR A 26 -5.68 -11.10 -3.48
CA THR A 26 -4.89 -11.23 -4.71
C THR A 26 -3.90 -12.38 -4.61
N TYR A 27 -3.21 -12.50 -3.47
CA TYR A 27 -2.22 -13.54 -3.21
C TYR A 27 -2.81 -14.95 -3.35
N ARG A 28 -3.92 -15.22 -2.66
CA ARG A 28 -4.59 -16.53 -2.69
C ARG A 28 -5.18 -16.84 -4.06
N PHE A 29 -5.72 -15.84 -4.76
CA PHE A 29 -6.14 -16.02 -6.14
C PHE A 29 -4.97 -16.45 -7.04
N LEU A 30 -3.84 -15.74 -7.00
CA LEU A 30 -2.68 -16.04 -7.83
C LEU A 30 -2.04 -17.39 -7.48
N GLU A 31 -2.01 -17.77 -6.20
CA GLU A 31 -1.60 -19.12 -5.78
C GLU A 31 -2.53 -20.20 -6.33
N SER A 32 -3.85 -19.97 -6.35
CA SER A 32 -4.83 -20.93 -6.88
C SER A 32 -4.63 -21.25 -8.37
N ILE A 33 -4.08 -20.29 -9.12
CA ILE A 33 -3.70 -20.46 -10.53
C ILE A 33 -2.19 -20.75 -10.71
N LYS A 34 -1.53 -21.20 -9.63
CA LYS A 34 -0.15 -21.73 -9.58
C LYS A 34 0.94 -20.73 -9.98
N LYS A 35 0.74 -19.45 -9.68
CA LYS A 35 1.81 -18.45 -9.86
C LYS A 35 2.76 -18.45 -8.67
N ASP A 36 4.01 -18.07 -8.92
CA ASP A 36 5.02 -17.89 -7.89
C ASP A 36 4.89 -16.47 -7.33
N VAL A 37 4.25 -16.34 -6.16
CA VAL A 37 3.85 -15.03 -5.62
C VAL A 37 4.68 -14.68 -4.40
N TYR A 38 5.25 -13.48 -4.43
CA TYR A 38 5.94 -12.85 -3.32
C TYR A 38 5.10 -11.70 -2.79
N LEU A 39 5.10 -11.52 -1.47
CA LEU A 39 4.50 -10.37 -0.81
C LEU A 39 5.56 -9.36 -0.44
N GLY A 40 5.14 -8.11 -0.32
CA GLY A 40 5.92 -7.03 0.21
C GLY A 40 5.06 -5.89 0.71
N GLY A 41 5.74 -4.91 1.28
CA GLY A 41 5.13 -3.70 1.82
C GLY A 41 6.20 -2.67 2.15
N LEU A 42 5.79 -1.62 2.85
CA LEU A 42 6.68 -0.52 3.19
C LEU A 42 7.30 -0.73 4.56
N THR A 43 8.47 -0.14 4.79
CA THR A 43 9.09 -0.09 6.12
C THR A 43 8.42 0.92 7.05
N TRP A 44 7.12 1.21 6.86
CA TRP A 44 6.39 2.27 7.52
C TRP A 44 5.23 1.70 8.33
N GLU A 45 5.42 1.68 9.64
CA GLU A 45 4.41 1.26 10.60
C GLU A 45 3.66 2.44 11.19
N ARG A 46 2.42 2.21 11.61
CA ARG A 46 1.62 3.23 12.30
C ARG A 46 2.21 3.53 13.68
N LEU A 47 1.97 4.75 14.19
CA LEU A 47 2.42 5.18 15.53
C LEU A 47 2.03 4.26 16.70
N ILE A 48 0.97 3.46 16.56
CA ILE A 48 0.58 2.48 17.59
C ILE A 48 1.53 1.26 17.63
N VAL A 49 2.23 0.99 16.53
CA VAL A 49 3.20 -0.09 16.37
C VAL A 49 4.62 0.45 16.49
N ASP A 50 4.98 1.47 15.71
CA ASP A 50 6.28 2.17 15.80
C ASP A 50 6.07 3.63 16.23
N PRO A 51 6.46 4.03 17.45
CA PRO A 51 6.24 5.38 17.94
C PRO A 51 7.08 6.46 17.23
N LYS A 52 8.12 6.09 16.45
CA LYS A 52 8.94 7.06 15.72
C LYS A 52 8.31 7.32 14.33
N PRO A 53 7.93 8.57 13.98
CA PRO A 53 7.27 8.90 12.71
C PRO A 53 8.05 8.51 11.45
N GLY A 54 7.30 8.21 10.39
CA GLY A 54 7.86 7.89 9.08
C GLY A 54 8.36 6.45 8.94
N PRO A 55 8.86 6.09 7.75
CA PRO A 55 9.42 4.78 7.51
C PRO A 55 10.71 4.56 8.30
N ARG A 56 11.14 3.30 8.37
CA ARG A 56 12.46 2.88 8.83
C ARG A 56 13.38 2.74 7.65
N LYS A 57 14.56 3.33 7.77
CA LYS A 57 15.58 3.15 6.75
C LYS A 57 16.06 1.72 6.76
N THR A 58 16.51 1.20 5.62
CA THR A 58 17.04 -0.17 5.55
C THR A 58 18.21 -0.42 6.49
N GLU A 59 18.95 0.62 6.90
CA GLU A 59 20.03 0.52 7.91
C GLU A 59 19.52 0.26 9.32
N GLU A 60 18.26 0.61 9.61
CA GLU A 60 17.62 0.41 10.93
C GLU A 60 17.00 -0.98 11.06
N ILE A 61 17.10 -1.83 10.02
CA ILE A 61 16.44 -3.14 9.95
C ILE A 61 17.46 -4.26 10.20
N ILE A 62 17.13 -5.14 11.14
CA ILE A 62 17.93 -6.31 11.51
C ILE A 62 17.21 -7.62 11.15
N ASN A 63 17.96 -8.71 11.06
CA ASN A 63 17.49 -10.04 10.65
C ASN A 63 16.83 -10.06 9.26
N ALA A 64 17.36 -9.28 8.32
CA ALA A 64 16.91 -9.24 6.93
C ALA A 64 18.12 -9.31 5.99
N ARG A 65 17.92 -9.79 4.77
CA ARG A 65 18.94 -9.80 3.71
C ARG A 65 18.76 -8.57 2.83
N ARG A 66 19.78 -7.72 2.74
CA ARG A 66 19.74 -6.54 1.86
C ARG A 66 19.76 -6.97 0.38
N ILE A 67 18.83 -6.44 -0.40
CA ILE A 67 18.75 -6.59 -1.86
C ILE A 67 19.40 -5.36 -2.51
N SER A 68 18.98 -4.17 -2.09
CA SER A 68 19.44 -2.89 -2.63
C SER A 68 19.56 -1.83 -1.53
N LYS A 69 19.78 -0.57 -1.92
CA LYS A 69 19.88 0.54 -0.95
C LYS A 69 18.57 0.72 -0.17
N TYR A 70 17.43 0.60 -0.83
CA TYR A 70 16.10 0.84 -0.25
C TYR A 70 15.19 -0.39 -0.27
N ALA A 71 15.75 -1.61 -0.37
CA ALA A 71 14.96 -2.83 -0.25
C ALA A 71 15.71 -3.95 0.50
N VAL A 72 14.97 -4.65 1.35
CA VAL A 72 15.45 -5.85 2.06
C VAL A 72 14.46 -7.00 1.91
N LEU A 73 15.00 -8.22 1.89
CA LEU A 73 14.24 -9.45 2.02
C LEU A 73 14.10 -9.77 3.51
N ALA A 74 12.88 -9.67 4.00
CA ALA A 74 12.48 -9.86 5.37
C ALA A 74 11.91 -11.26 5.62
N ASN A 75 12.04 -11.74 6.84
CA ASN A 75 11.50 -13.00 7.34
C ASN A 75 10.74 -12.75 8.66
N SER A 76 10.26 -13.83 9.29
CA SER A 76 9.50 -13.78 10.54
C SER A 76 10.24 -13.17 11.73
N GLU A 77 11.56 -13.02 11.68
CA GLU A 77 12.39 -12.43 12.73
C GLU A 77 12.84 -10.99 12.42
N THR A 78 12.54 -10.49 11.23
CA THR A 78 12.91 -9.15 10.79
C THR A 78 12.20 -8.09 11.62
N ARG A 79 12.98 -7.12 12.11
CA ARG A 79 12.53 -6.04 13.00
C ARG A 79 13.47 -4.85 12.93
N THR A 80 13.06 -3.74 13.52
CA THR A 80 13.94 -2.59 13.72
C THR A 80 15.00 -2.88 14.79
N GLU A 81 16.06 -2.07 14.84
CA GLU A 81 17.02 -2.07 15.95
C GLU A 81 16.36 -1.80 17.32
N SER A 82 15.26 -1.03 17.34
CA SER A 82 14.45 -0.78 18.55
C SER A 82 13.52 -1.94 18.92
N GLY A 83 13.50 -3.02 18.12
CA GLY A 83 12.72 -4.23 18.39
C GLY A 83 11.29 -4.23 17.84
N VAL A 84 10.92 -3.24 17.01
CA VAL A 84 9.59 -3.17 16.39
C VAL A 84 9.49 -4.17 15.25
N MET A 85 8.47 -5.04 15.30
CA MET A 85 8.14 -5.96 14.22
C MET A 85 7.33 -5.24 13.15
N PHE A 86 7.63 -5.53 11.87
CA PHE A 86 6.83 -5.06 10.74
C PHE A 86 5.61 -5.96 10.53
N SER A 87 4.53 -5.39 10.02
CA SER A 87 3.32 -6.08 9.58
C SER A 87 3.67 -7.19 8.57
N GLU A 88 4.63 -6.91 7.69
CA GLU A 88 5.16 -7.83 6.70
C GLU A 88 5.91 -8.99 7.36
N SER A 89 6.68 -8.75 8.43
CA SER A 89 7.35 -9.82 9.19
C SER A 89 6.35 -10.77 9.84
N LEU A 90 5.23 -10.22 10.36
CA LEU A 90 4.15 -11.03 10.94
C LEU A 90 3.47 -11.88 9.87
N ILE A 91 3.23 -11.33 8.68
CA ILE A 91 2.71 -12.08 7.54
C ILE A 91 3.68 -13.16 7.08
N SER A 92 4.98 -12.84 6.99
CA SER A 92 6.04 -13.80 6.65
C SER A 92 5.99 -15.04 7.56
N SER A 93 5.76 -14.84 8.86
CA SER A 93 5.56 -15.92 9.84
C SER A 93 4.36 -16.81 9.51
N LYS A 94 3.23 -16.21 9.09
CA LYS A 94 2.00 -16.94 8.77
C LYS A 94 2.07 -17.71 7.46
N ILE A 95 2.68 -17.12 6.42
CA ILE A 95 2.78 -17.75 5.09
C ILE A 95 4.02 -18.65 4.95
N GLY A 96 4.98 -18.55 5.87
CA GLY A 96 6.22 -19.34 5.85
C GLY A 96 7.17 -18.99 4.69
N LYS A 97 7.08 -17.77 4.16
CA LYS A 97 7.90 -17.27 3.05
C LYS A 97 8.52 -15.93 3.41
N GLU A 98 9.69 -15.64 2.84
CA GLU A 98 10.26 -14.30 2.92
C GLU A 98 9.40 -13.29 2.15
N VAL A 99 9.45 -12.04 2.58
CA VAL A 99 8.69 -10.91 2.04
C VAL A 99 9.62 -9.73 1.76
N ILE A 100 9.23 -8.82 0.90
CA ILE A 100 10.05 -7.66 0.53
C ILE A 100 9.60 -6.43 1.32
N LEU A 101 10.55 -5.78 2.00
CA LEU A 101 10.34 -4.48 2.63
C LEU A 101 10.99 -3.39 1.79
N ILE A 102 10.21 -2.37 1.45
CA ILE A 102 10.63 -1.21 0.66
C ILE A 102 10.75 0.02 1.56
N ASP A 103 11.93 0.63 1.56
CA ASP A 103 12.23 1.87 2.26
C ASP A 103 12.00 3.08 1.36
N VAL A 104 10.91 3.80 1.59
CA VAL A 104 10.54 4.96 0.75
C VAL A 104 11.28 6.25 1.13
N SER A 105 12.26 6.21 2.04
CA SER A 105 13.01 7.40 2.47
C SER A 105 13.81 8.06 1.33
N GLY A 106 14.14 7.31 0.27
CA GLY A 106 14.79 7.78 -0.94
C GLY A 106 13.89 8.55 -1.93
N GLY A 107 12.65 8.85 -1.56
CA GLY A 107 11.69 9.49 -2.48
C GLY A 107 11.31 8.57 -3.64
N VAL A 108 10.71 9.13 -4.69
CA VAL A 108 10.30 8.36 -5.88
C VAL A 108 11.50 7.77 -6.60
N GLU A 109 12.59 8.53 -6.76
CA GLU A 109 13.78 8.06 -7.48
C GLU A 109 14.42 6.84 -6.80
N GLY A 110 14.70 6.93 -5.49
CA GLY A 110 15.34 5.84 -4.75
C GLY A 110 14.46 4.59 -4.63
N THR A 111 13.15 4.79 -4.48
CA THR A 111 12.16 3.69 -4.44
C THR A 111 12.11 2.96 -5.78
N ARG A 112 12.04 3.70 -6.90
CA ARG A 112 12.07 3.12 -8.26
C ARG A 112 13.35 2.32 -8.49
N GLU A 113 14.52 2.89 -8.19
CA GLU A 113 15.81 2.19 -8.36
C GLU A 113 15.86 0.87 -7.58
N SER A 114 15.39 0.89 -6.34
CA SER A 114 15.39 -0.31 -5.51
C SER A 114 14.35 -1.35 -5.95
N LEU A 115 13.22 -0.93 -6.52
CA LEU A 115 12.27 -1.83 -7.16
C LEU A 115 12.85 -2.45 -8.45
N GLU A 116 13.63 -1.71 -9.24
CA GLU A 116 14.35 -2.26 -10.41
C GLU A 116 15.34 -3.35 -9.98
N ASP A 117 16.10 -3.12 -8.90
CA ASP A 117 17.02 -4.11 -8.34
C ASP A 117 16.27 -5.37 -7.85
N VAL A 118 15.16 -5.20 -7.11
CA VAL A 118 14.32 -6.30 -6.62
C VAL A 118 13.77 -7.14 -7.77
N VAL A 119 13.23 -6.47 -8.80
CA VAL A 119 12.69 -7.12 -10.01
C VAL A 119 13.78 -7.90 -10.74
N CYS A 120 14.96 -7.31 -10.90
CA CYS A 120 16.07 -7.95 -11.59
C CYS A 120 16.65 -9.14 -10.80
N GLU A 121 16.85 -8.99 -9.48
CA GLU A 121 17.46 -10.03 -8.64
C GLU A 121 16.54 -11.23 -8.46
N LEU A 122 15.24 -10.99 -8.27
CA LEU A 122 14.26 -12.04 -7.98
C LEU A 122 13.48 -12.50 -9.23
N GLY A 123 13.63 -11.81 -10.36
CA GLY A 123 13.08 -12.23 -11.66
C GLY A 123 11.55 -12.10 -11.73
N PHE A 124 10.99 -11.01 -11.22
CA PHE A 124 9.55 -10.73 -11.33
C PHE A 124 9.18 -10.31 -12.75
N ASP A 125 8.06 -10.84 -13.26
CA ASP A 125 7.48 -10.44 -14.55
C ASP A 125 6.21 -9.58 -14.40
N LEU A 126 5.70 -9.46 -13.17
CA LEU A 126 4.60 -8.56 -12.81
C LEU A 126 4.79 -8.00 -11.40
N VAL A 127 4.57 -6.69 -11.24
CA VAL A 127 4.45 -6.04 -9.92
C VAL A 127 3.05 -5.45 -9.77
N ILE A 128 2.35 -5.80 -8.71
CA ILE A 128 1.04 -5.23 -8.37
C ILE A 128 1.16 -4.47 -7.06
N GLY A 129 0.97 -3.16 -7.11
CA GLY A 129 0.76 -2.35 -5.91
C GLY A 129 -0.69 -2.46 -5.45
N ILE A 130 -0.92 -2.77 -4.17
CA ILE A 130 -2.24 -2.89 -3.56
C ILE A 130 -2.41 -1.76 -2.53
N ASP A 131 -3.37 -0.88 -2.79
CA ASP A 131 -3.90 0.11 -1.84
C ASP A 131 -5.15 -0.47 -1.16
N VAL A 132 -5.27 -0.24 0.15
CA VAL A 132 -6.47 -0.56 0.92
C VAL A 132 -7.32 0.68 1.15
N GLY A 133 -8.44 0.74 0.42
CA GLY A 133 -9.41 1.82 0.52
C GLY A 133 -9.58 2.54 -0.81
N GLY A 134 -8.54 3.21 -1.31
CA GLY A 134 -8.58 3.87 -2.61
C GLY A 134 -8.04 5.30 -2.65
N ASP A 135 -7.29 5.75 -1.65
CA ASP A 135 -6.63 7.06 -1.69
C ASP A 135 -5.54 7.15 -2.79
N VAL A 136 -5.06 6.02 -3.33
CA VAL A 136 -4.25 5.98 -4.55
C VAL A 136 -4.99 6.54 -5.77
N LEU A 137 -6.33 6.62 -5.72
CA LEU A 137 -7.17 7.20 -6.78
C LEU A 137 -7.40 8.71 -6.59
N ALA A 138 -6.90 9.31 -5.51
CA ALA A 138 -7.13 10.71 -5.19
C ALA A 138 -6.51 11.69 -6.18
N ARG A 139 -7.12 12.87 -6.33
CA ARG A 139 -6.52 14.01 -7.03
C ARG A 139 -5.72 14.92 -6.09
N GLY A 140 -5.98 14.86 -4.79
CA GLY A 140 -5.35 15.72 -3.77
C GLY A 140 -6.25 16.85 -3.29
N ASN A 141 -7.47 16.99 -3.82
CA ASN A 141 -8.42 18.04 -3.42
C ASN A 141 -9.64 17.49 -2.69
N GLU A 142 -9.69 16.18 -2.47
CA GLU A 142 -10.73 15.49 -1.74
C GLU A 142 -10.70 15.92 -0.26
N PRO A 143 -11.81 16.43 0.31
CA PRO A 143 -11.82 16.97 1.68
C PRO A 143 -11.46 15.95 2.78
N GLY A 144 -11.74 14.67 2.50
CA GLY A 144 -11.49 13.55 3.41
C GLY A 144 -10.07 12.99 3.35
N LEU A 145 -9.24 13.42 2.39
CA LEU A 145 -7.89 12.89 2.19
C LEU A 145 -6.93 13.25 3.34
N ARG A 146 -6.16 12.28 3.81
CA ARG A 146 -5.35 12.36 5.03
C ARG A 146 -4.03 11.62 4.93
N SER A 147 -3.93 10.47 4.26
CA SER A 147 -2.67 9.70 4.17
C SER A 147 -2.19 9.34 2.76
N PRO A 148 -2.13 10.29 1.80
CA PRO A 148 -1.81 9.97 0.41
C PRO A 148 -0.31 9.80 0.11
N LEU A 149 0.62 10.08 1.03
CA LEU A 149 2.03 10.26 0.69
C LEU A 149 2.70 8.95 0.24
N ALA A 150 2.53 7.88 1.00
CA ALA A 150 3.06 6.55 0.72
C ALA A 150 2.51 6.00 -0.61
N ASP A 151 1.19 5.96 -0.75
CA ASP A 151 0.50 5.44 -1.93
C ASP A 151 0.85 6.23 -3.18
N SER A 152 0.91 7.56 -3.08
CA SER A 152 1.26 8.41 -4.22
C SER A 152 2.73 8.27 -4.63
N LEU A 153 3.63 8.08 -3.66
CA LEU A 153 5.06 7.86 -3.91
C LEU A 153 5.26 6.49 -4.58
N MET A 154 4.63 5.44 -4.06
CA MET A 154 4.66 4.11 -4.63
C MET A 154 4.05 4.07 -6.04
N LEU A 155 2.92 4.74 -6.26
CA LEU A 155 2.30 4.84 -7.59
C LEU A 155 3.26 5.50 -8.60
N ALA A 156 3.94 6.58 -8.19
CA ALA A 156 4.91 7.26 -9.05
C ALA A 156 6.14 6.36 -9.35
N ALA A 157 6.62 5.61 -8.36
CA ALA A 157 7.72 4.66 -8.54
C ALA A 157 7.33 3.50 -9.47
N LEU A 158 6.15 2.89 -9.27
CA LEU A 158 5.64 1.81 -10.12
C LEU A 158 5.38 2.26 -11.56
N ASN A 159 4.84 3.47 -11.76
CA ASN A 159 4.62 4.03 -13.09
C ASN A 159 5.92 4.29 -13.86
N SER A 160 7.02 4.56 -13.16
CA SER A 160 8.33 4.84 -13.76
C SER A 160 9.23 3.60 -13.87
N LEU A 161 8.76 2.45 -13.36
CA LEU A 161 9.45 1.18 -13.43
C LEU A 161 9.55 0.68 -14.88
N LYS A 162 10.68 0.07 -15.24
CA LYS A 162 10.95 -0.42 -16.60
C LYS A 162 11.26 -1.90 -16.58
N GLY A 163 10.94 -2.58 -17.68
CA GLY A 163 11.30 -3.99 -17.89
C GLY A 163 10.40 -4.99 -17.17
N VAL A 164 9.31 -4.54 -16.55
CA VAL A 164 8.29 -5.36 -15.90
C VAL A 164 6.93 -4.70 -16.05
N ASP A 165 5.88 -5.49 -16.18
CA ASP A 165 4.52 -4.96 -16.22
C ASP A 165 4.08 -4.58 -14.79
N THR A 166 3.24 -3.54 -14.69
CA THR A 166 2.74 -3.08 -13.40
C THR A 166 1.23 -2.88 -13.41
N LEU A 167 0.59 -3.18 -12.27
CA LEU A 167 -0.82 -2.94 -12.02
C LEU A 167 -1.03 -2.29 -10.66
N ILE A 168 -2.17 -1.63 -10.50
CA ILE A 168 -2.65 -1.11 -9.22
C ILE A 168 -3.94 -1.84 -8.86
N GLY A 169 -3.94 -2.51 -7.71
CA GLY A 169 -5.12 -3.05 -7.08
C GLY A 169 -5.64 -2.11 -5.99
N VAL A 170 -6.95 -1.90 -5.93
CA VAL A 170 -7.61 -1.21 -4.83
C VAL A 170 -8.49 -2.23 -4.13
N PHE A 171 -8.04 -2.72 -2.99
CA PHE A 171 -8.80 -3.61 -2.11
C PHE A 171 -9.68 -2.79 -1.19
N GLY A 172 -10.85 -3.31 -0.83
CA GLY A 172 -11.68 -2.64 0.18
C GLY A 172 -12.26 -1.32 -0.30
N TYR A 173 -12.75 -1.23 -1.55
CA TYR A 173 -13.18 0.04 -2.17
C TYR A 173 -13.96 0.98 -1.22
N GLY A 174 -13.31 2.08 -0.80
CA GLY A 174 -13.77 3.11 0.14
C GLY A 174 -13.63 2.80 1.63
N SER A 175 -12.89 1.76 2.01
CA SER A 175 -12.78 1.30 3.40
C SER A 175 -11.84 2.15 4.25
N ASP A 176 -10.97 2.98 3.70
CA ASP A 176 -10.09 3.92 4.42
C ASP A 176 -10.80 5.19 4.93
N GLY A 177 -12.02 5.43 4.44
CA GLY A 177 -12.83 6.61 4.72
C GLY A 177 -12.25 7.93 4.22
N GLU A 178 -11.32 7.90 3.25
CA GLU A 178 -10.67 9.11 2.73
C GLU A 178 -11.44 9.72 1.57
N LEU A 179 -11.87 8.89 0.63
CA LEU A 179 -12.67 9.30 -0.51
C LEU A 179 -14.13 8.90 -0.31
N SER A 180 -15.04 9.80 -0.68
CA SER A 180 -16.45 9.45 -0.75
C SER A 180 -16.71 8.45 -1.89
N VAL A 181 -17.78 7.66 -1.76
CA VAL A 181 -18.26 6.76 -2.83
C VAL A 181 -18.45 7.49 -4.15
N ARG A 182 -18.87 8.77 -4.11
CA ARG A 182 -19.00 9.60 -5.30
C ARG A 182 -17.65 9.87 -5.94
N GLU A 183 -16.67 10.35 -5.17
CA GLU A 183 -15.32 10.65 -5.68
C GLU A 183 -14.67 9.40 -6.26
N LEU A 184 -14.75 8.28 -5.54
CA LEU A 184 -14.30 6.96 -6.00
C LEU A 184 -14.91 6.59 -7.35
N ASN A 185 -16.24 6.61 -7.46
CA ASN A 185 -16.95 6.28 -8.71
C ASN A 185 -16.60 7.23 -9.86
N GLU A 186 -16.40 8.52 -9.58
CA GLU A 186 -15.94 9.49 -10.57
C GLU A 186 -14.54 9.14 -11.10
N ARG A 187 -13.61 8.76 -10.22
CA ARG A 187 -12.25 8.30 -10.60
C ARG A 187 -12.30 7.01 -11.38
N PHE A 188 -13.07 6.03 -10.92
CA PHE A 188 -13.28 4.76 -11.61
C PHE A 188 -13.78 4.99 -13.05
N SER A 189 -14.82 5.83 -13.21
CA SER A 189 -15.35 6.21 -14.52
C SER A 189 -14.29 6.85 -15.42
N GLU A 190 -13.44 7.74 -14.88
CA GLU A 190 -12.35 8.36 -15.64
C GLU A 190 -11.31 7.33 -16.10
N ILE A 191 -10.91 6.42 -15.21
CA ILE A 191 -9.97 5.33 -15.51
C ILE A 191 -10.55 4.42 -16.60
N CYS A 192 -11.82 4.02 -16.50
CA CYS A 192 -12.51 3.24 -17.51
C CYS A 192 -12.55 3.95 -18.88
N LYS A 193 -12.86 5.25 -18.91
CA LYS A 193 -12.86 6.04 -20.17
C LYS A 193 -11.50 6.07 -20.85
N LYS A 194 -10.42 5.97 -20.07
CA LYS A 194 -9.04 5.89 -20.54
C LYS A 194 -8.58 4.45 -20.85
N GLY A 195 -9.46 3.45 -20.69
CA GLY A 195 -9.12 2.04 -20.90
C GLY A 195 -8.24 1.42 -19.81
N GLY A 196 -8.21 2.03 -18.62
CA GLY A 196 -7.34 1.60 -17.53
C GLY A 196 -7.91 0.49 -16.65
N TYR A 197 -9.20 0.15 -16.74
CA TYR A 197 -9.75 -0.98 -16.01
C TYR A 197 -9.24 -2.30 -16.61
N VAL A 198 -8.78 -3.19 -15.73
CA VAL A 198 -8.15 -4.46 -16.10
C VAL A 198 -9.02 -5.63 -15.67
N TRP A 199 -9.35 -5.69 -14.37
CA TRP A 199 -10.04 -6.83 -13.78
C TRP A 199 -10.59 -6.51 -12.38
N SER A 200 -11.29 -7.46 -11.77
CA SER A 200 -11.71 -7.41 -10.37
C SER A 200 -11.94 -8.80 -9.79
N ILE A 201 -11.68 -8.96 -8.48
CA ILE A 201 -12.04 -10.15 -7.69
C ILE A 201 -12.88 -9.79 -6.49
N GLY A 202 -13.74 -10.71 -6.08
CA GLY A 202 -14.38 -10.64 -4.77
C GLY A 202 -13.50 -11.27 -3.70
N LEU A 203 -13.67 -10.80 -2.47
CA LEU A 203 -13.15 -11.42 -1.27
C LEU A 203 -13.84 -12.76 -1.06
N ASP A 204 -13.04 -13.83 -1.04
CA ASP A 204 -13.50 -15.19 -0.76
C ASP A 204 -13.65 -15.43 0.75
N VAL A 205 -14.55 -16.34 1.14
CA VAL A 205 -14.85 -16.65 2.55
C VAL A 205 -13.63 -17.21 3.28
N GLU A 206 -12.89 -18.14 2.68
CA GLU A 206 -11.71 -18.74 3.32
C GLU A 206 -10.61 -17.69 3.51
N VAL A 207 -10.46 -16.79 2.52
CA VAL A 207 -9.50 -15.69 2.61
C VAL A 207 -9.92 -14.66 3.66
N ALA A 208 -11.22 -14.40 3.81
CA ALA A 208 -11.74 -13.50 4.84
C ALA A 208 -11.48 -14.04 6.26
N GLU A 209 -11.63 -15.35 6.48
CA GLU A 209 -11.29 -16.00 7.74
C GLU A 209 -9.79 -15.90 8.04
N GLU A 210 -8.94 -16.10 7.03
CA GLU A 210 -7.49 -15.91 7.16
C GLU A 210 -7.14 -14.46 7.53
N MET A 211 -7.76 -13.49 6.88
CA MET A 211 -7.59 -12.06 7.20
C MET A 211 -8.06 -11.75 8.63
N GLU A 212 -9.18 -12.31 9.08
CA GLU A 212 -9.68 -12.13 10.45
C GLU A 212 -8.71 -12.69 11.49
N GLU A 213 -8.05 -13.82 11.22
CA GLU A 213 -7.02 -14.35 12.12
C GLU A 213 -5.77 -13.48 12.12
N LEU A 214 -5.29 -13.07 10.94
CA LEU A 214 -4.07 -12.27 10.80
C LEU A 214 -4.19 -10.90 11.46
N THR A 215 -5.35 -10.26 11.38
CA THR A 215 -5.60 -8.92 11.93
C THR A 215 -5.66 -8.89 13.46
N LYS A 216 -5.68 -10.05 14.13
CA LYS A 216 -5.46 -10.14 15.59
C LYS A 216 -4.02 -9.82 15.98
N GLU A 217 -3.07 -10.07 15.07
CA GLU A 217 -1.65 -9.83 15.28
C GLU A 217 -1.15 -8.58 14.55
N VAL A 218 -1.74 -8.25 13.39
CA VAL A 218 -1.38 -7.10 12.55
C VAL A 218 -2.42 -5.98 12.72
N PRO A 219 -2.11 -4.87 13.41
CA PRO A 219 -3.09 -3.81 13.66
C PRO A 219 -3.47 -3.01 12.41
N THR A 220 -4.59 -3.34 11.77
CA THR A 220 -5.11 -2.56 10.62
C THR A 220 -6.63 -2.42 10.61
N GLU A 221 -7.13 -1.20 10.85
CA GLU A 221 -8.57 -0.91 10.77
C GLU A 221 -9.12 -1.00 9.33
N ALA A 222 -8.45 -0.38 8.35
CA ALA A 222 -8.97 -0.28 6.97
C ALA A 222 -9.09 -1.65 6.27
N SER A 223 -8.11 -2.55 6.49
CA SER A 223 -8.13 -3.90 5.89
C SER A 223 -9.14 -4.82 6.55
N MET A 224 -9.61 -4.51 7.77
CA MET A 224 -10.64 -5.29 8.48
C MET A 224 -12.06 -4.92 8.05
N LEU A 225 -12.32 -3.69 7.62
CA LEU A 225 -13.68 -3.23 7.34
C LEU A 225 -14.42 -4.03 6.24
N PRO A 226 -13.77 -4.52 5.18
CA PRO A 226 -14.39 -5.46 4.25
C PRO A 226 -14.99 -6.72 4.92
N LEU A 227 -14.40 -7.19 6.04
CA LEU A 227 -14.90 -8.35 6.79
C LEU A 227 -16.25 -8.06 7.46
N LEU A 228 -16.52 -6.81 7.85
CA LEU A 228 -17.81 -6.40 8.39
C LEU A 228 -18.91 -6.49 7.33
N VAL A 229 -18.59 -6.19 6.07
CA VAL A 229 -19.53 -6.34 4.95
C VAL A 229 -19.94 -7.80 4.76
N MET A 230 -19.03 -8.75 4.95
CA MET A 230 -19.36 -10.18 4.93
C MET A 230 -20.29 -10.59 6.07
N LYS A 231 -20.26 -9.87 7.18
CA LYS A 231 -21.17 -10.04 8.33
C LYS A 231 -22.50 -9.29 8.15
N GLY A 232 -22.70 -8.63 7.00
CA GLY A 232 -23.92 -7.90 6.65
C GLY A 232 -23.94 -6.45 7.12
N GLU A 233 -22.81 -5.91 7.59
CA GLU A 233 -22.71 -4.51 8.01
C GLU A 233 -22.42 -3.62 6.80
N LEU A 234 -23.25 -2.59 6.61
CA LEU A 234 -23.19 -1.64 5.50
C LEU A 234 -23.45 -0.23 5.99
N GLY A 235 -22.98 0.77 5.24
CA GLY A 235 -23.18 2.17 5.54
C GLY A 235 -22.01 2.78 6.30
N LEU A 236 -22.29 3.75 7.17
CA LEU A 236 -21.26 4.55 7.81
C LEU A 236 -20.65 3.82 9.02
N HIS A 237 -19.33 3.66 9.00
CA HIS A 237 -18.54 3.11 10.10
C HIS A 237 -17.45 4.09 10.50
N GLU A 238 -17.39 4.38 11.81
CA GLU A 238 -16.32 5.19 12.38
C GLU A 238 -15.02 4.39 12.44
N MET A 239 -13.92 5.09 12.22
CA MET A 239 -12.57 4.54 12.36
C MET A 239 -11.61 5.61 12.88
N ARG A 240 -10.42 5.17 13.31
CA ARG A 240 -9.39 6.02 13.90
C ARG A 240 -9.91 6.79 15.12
N GLY A 241 -10.71 6.12 15.95
CA GLY A 241 -11.37 6.74 17.11
C GLY A 241 -12.34 7.86 16.74
N GLY A 242 -13.10 7.69 15.65
CA GLY A 242 -14.11 8.65 15.18
C GLY A 242 -13.57 9.80 14.33
N ARG A 243 -12.28 9.80 13.99
CA ARG A 243 -11.66 10.87 13.17
C ARG A 243 -11.94 10.73 11.68
N ARG A 244 -12.30 9.53 11.23
CA ARG A 244 -12.69 9.22 9.85
C ARG A 244 -13.95 8.36 9.85
N VAL A 245 -14.68 8.43 8.75
CA VAL A 245 -15.90 7.64 8.55
C VAL A 245 -15.82 6.99 7.17
N ALA A 246 -15.78 5.66 7.14
CA ALA A 246 -15.87 4.89 5.92
C ALA A 246 -17.34 4.59 5.59
N ASN A 247 -17.69 4.60 4.31
CA ASN A 247 -19.02 4.20 3.86
C ASN A 247 -18.92 2.83 3.18
N LEU A 248 -19.19 1.78 3.95
CA LEU A 248 -19.08 0.40 3.49
C LEU A 248 -20.23 0.05 2.55
N THR A 249 -19.86 -0.50 1.40
CA THR A 249 -20.80 -0.94 0.36
C THR A 249 -20.46 -2.37 -0.05
N PRO A 250 -21.32 -3.05 -0.83
CA PRO A 250 -20.94 -4.33 -1.41
C PRO A 250 -19.65 -4.27 -2.26
N LEU A 251 -19.30 -3.10 -2.82
CA LEU A 251 -18.04 -2.91 -3.55
C LEU A 251 -16.81 -2.96 -2.65
N SER A 252 -16.96 -2.76 -1.34
CA SER A 252 -15.87 -2.91 -0.38
C SER A 252 -15.41 -4.37 -0.23
N LEU A 253 -16.15 -5.34 -0.78
CA LEU A 253 -15.68 -6.74 -0.90
C LEU A 253 -14.84 -6.98 -2.15
N ILE A 254 -14.66 -5.98 -3.02
CA ILE A 254 -14.03 -6.15 -4.32
C ILE A 254 -12.63 -5.54 -4.31
N THR A 255 -11.66 -6.27 -4.88
CA THR A 255 -10.40 -5.69 -5.34
C THR A 255 -10.55 -5.34 -6.82
N PHE A 256 -10.37 -4.07 -7.17
CA PHE A 256 -10.34 -3.62 -8.56
C PHE A 256 -8.91 -3.44 -9.03
N TYR A 257 -8.60 -3.91 -10.23
CA TYR A 257 -7.27 -3.78 -10.84
C TYR A 257 -7.31 -2.81 -12.01
N PHE A 258 -6.31 -1.94 -12.03
CA PHE A 258 -6.14 -0.90 -13.03
C PHE A 258 -4.72 -0.91 -13.58
N ARG A 259 -4.57 -0.43 -14.81
CA ARG A 259 -3.27 -0.15 -15.40
C ARG A 259 -2.60 1.01 -14.68
N THR A 260 -1.37 0.78 -14.19
CA THR A 260 -0.62 1.77 -13.39
C THR A 260 -0.50 3.10 -14.10
N GLU A 261 -0.21 3.11 -15.40
CA GLU A 261 -0.03 4.34 -16.15
C GLU A 261 -1.31 5.19 -16.23
N VAL A 262 -2.48 4.55 -16.22
CA VAL A 262 -3.77 5.25 -16.24
C VAL A 262 -4.11 5.81 -14.87
N VAL A 263 -3.84 5.06 -13.79
CA VAL A 263 -4.01 5.55 -12.41
C VAL A 263 -3.11 6.76 -12.17
N TYR A 264 -1.83 6.67 -12.56
CA TYR A 264 -0.88 7.78 -12.47
C TYR A 264 -1.35 9.03 -13.24
N GLN A 265 -1.94 8.87 -14.42
CA GLN A 265 -2.47 10.00 -15.19
C GLN A 265 -3.60 10.75 -14.47
N VAL A 266 -4.43 10.06 -13.69
CA VAL A 266 -5.57 10.67 -12.98
C VAL A 266 -5.22 11.09 -11.54
N ASN A 267 -4.18 10.51 -10.94
CA ASN A 267 -3.70 10.87 -9.61
C ASN A 267 -2.89 12.18 -9.66
N GLY A 268 -3.46 13.25 -9.10
CA GLY A 268 -2.83 14.58 -9.08
C GLY A 268 -1.58 14.65 -8.21
N ILE A 269 -1.51 13.83 -7.17
CA ILE A 269 -0.51 13.85 -6.09
C ILE A 269 0.79 13.22 -6.56
N SER A 270 0.74 12.01 -7.12
CA SER A 270 1.89 11.29 -7.68
C SER A 270 2.60 12.09 -8.78
N LYS A 271 1.85 12.86 -9.57
CA LYS A 271 2.43 13.76 -10.58
C LYS A 271 3.21 14.92 -9.97
N LEU A 272 2.81 15.42 -8.81
CA LEU A 272 3.53 16.51 -8.12
C LEU A 272 4.89 16.05 -7.58
N ILE A 273 4.99 14.80 -7.13
CA ILE A 273 6.17 14.28 -6.42
C ILE A 273 7.05 13.34 -7.26
N SER A 274 6.79 13.19 -8.56
CA SER A 274 7.37 12.13 -9.40
C SER A 274 8.90 12.15 -9.55
N ASN A 275 9.55 13.27 -9.24
CA ASN A 275 11.01 13.45 -9.40
C ASN A 275 11.71 13.67 -8.06
N THR A 276 11.06 13.30 -6.95
CA THR A 276 11.60 13.52 -5.61
C THR A 276 12.69 12.51 -5.26
N LYS A 277 13.69 12.96 -4.51
CA LYS A 277 14.88 12.19 -4.12
C LYS A 277 14.95 11.88 -2.63
N SER A 278 13.94 12.34 -1.89
CA SER A 278 13.72 11.98 -0.50
C SER A 278 12.24 12.02 -0.16
N LEU A 279 11.86 11.29 0.89
CA LEU A 279 10.51 11.38 1.46
C LEU A 279 10.20 12.79 1.96
N GLU A 280 11.17 13.47 2.57
CA GLU A 280 11.04 14.85 3.01
C GLU A 280 10.68 15.81 1.87
N GLU A 281 11.35 15.69 0.72
CA GLU A 281 11.07 16.54 -0.44
C GLU A 281 9.64 16.30 -0.95
N ALA A 282 9.21 15.03 -1.04
CA ALA A 282 7.84 14.68 -1.41
C ALA A 282 6.84 15.29 -0.43
N ASN A 283 7.06 15.11 0.87
CA ASN A 283 6.22 15.65 1.92
C ASN A 283 6.10 17.19 1.84
N GLU A 284 7.21 17.90 1.68
CA GLU A 284 7.23 19.37 1.54
C GLU A 284 6.49 19.86 0.29
N ILE A 285 6.60 19.16 -0.83
CA ILE A 285 5.84 19.48 -2.04
C ILE A 285 4.34 19.34 -1.77
N LEU A 286 3.91 18.25 -1.14
CA LEU A 286 2.49 18.03 -0.84
C LEU A 286 1.95 19.11 0.11
N LEU A 287 2.66 19.40 1.20
CA LEU A 287 2.26 20.43 2.17
C LEU A 287 2.16 21.82 1.54
N ARG A 288 3.11 22.20 0.68
CA ARG A 288 3.08 23.49 -0.05
C ARG A 288 1.89 23.59 -1.03
N ASN A 289 1.35 22.46 -1.48
CA ASN A 289 0.15 22.40 -2.31
C ASN A 289 -1.13 22.21 -1.49
N GLY A 290 -1.07 22.31 -0.16
CA GLY A 290 -2.24 22.19 0.72
C GLY A 290 -2.75 20.77 0.90
N ILE A 291 -1.94 19.76 0.55
CA ILE A 291 -2.26 18.34 0.70
C ILE A 291 -1.74 17.87 2.05
N TYR A 292 -2.62 17.28 2.87
CA TYR A 292 -2.26 16.66 4.13
C TYR A 292 -1.46 15.37 3.90
N THR A 293 -0.54 15.06 4.80
CA THR A 293 0.25 13.84 4.76
C THR A 293 0.25 13.13 6.11
N GLU A 294 0.33 11.81 6.05
CA GLU A 294 0.48 10.94 7.21
C GLU A 294 1.77 11.24 7.97
N LEU A 295 2.89 11.53 7.29
CA LEU A 295 4.15 11.89 7.94
C LEU A 295 4.01 13.14 8.82
N GLU A 296 3.36 14.18 8.31
CA GLU A 296 3.16 15.42 9.06
C GLU A 296 2.19 15.21 10.23
N TYR A 297 1.14 14.41 10.04
CA TYR A 297 0.25 14.02 11.12
C TYR A 297 1.01 13.26 12.22
N GLU A 298 1.84 12.28 11.85
CA GLU A 298 2.62 11.49 12.81
C GLU A 298 3.58 12.35 13.62
N ARG A 299 4.29 13.27 12.97
CA ARG A 299 5.20 14.24 13.63
C ARG A 299 4.45 15.10 14.65
N ARG A 300 3.28 15.63 14.28
CA ARG A 300 2.44 16.44 15.17
C ARG A 300 1.94 15.66 16.39
N VAL A 301 1.51 14.41 16.20
CA VAL A 301 0.93 13.60 17.29
C VAL A 301 1.99 13.07 18.24
N SER A 302 3.16 12.68 17.73
CA SER A 302 4.28 12.18 18.54
C SER A 302 5.07 13.28 19.25
N GLY A 303 4.90 14.54 18.86
CA GLY A 303 5.72 15.65 19.33
C GLY A 303 7.16 15.61 18.82
N PHE A 304 7.42 14.85 17.75
CA PHE A 304 8.74 14.67 17.16
C PHE A 304 9.20 15.96 16.47
N THR A 305 10.33 16.49 16.89
CA THR A 305 11.06 17.58 16.21
C THR A 305 12.25 16.99 15.46
N VAL A 306 12.38 17.30 14.17
CA VAL A 306 13.60 16.96 13.41
C VAL A 306 14.76 17.72 14.04
N GLU A 307 15.77 17.02 14.55
CA GLU A 307 16.99 17.67 15.04
C GLU A 307 17.77 18.25 13.85
N GLY A 308 17.80 19.58 13.73
CA GLY A 308 18.69 20.33 12.84
C GLY A 308 18.04 20.91 11.58
N GLU A 309 17.43 22.09 11.72
CA GLU A 309 17.52 23.16 10.71
C GLU A 309 18.64 24.13 11.11
#